data_AF-A0A942B4I6-F1
#
_entry.id   AF-A0A942B4I6-F1
#
_cell.length_a   1.000
_cell.length_b   1.000
_cell.length_c   1.000
_cell.angle_alpha   90.00
_cell.angle_beta   90.00
_cell.angle_gamma   90.00
#
_symmetry.space_group_name_H-M   'P 1'
#
loop_
_entity.id
_entity.type
_entity.pdbx_description
1 polymer ?
#
loop_
_entity_poly.entity_id
_entity_poly.type
_entity_poly.pdbx_seq_one_letter_code
_entity_poly.pdbx_strand_id
1 'polypeptide(L)'
;MSELQKLKGTLEQIASSAKQTGGNLGQFKAKFSSHQGQVQQAIGGSSQRKDQEVLQSLNAAAKQVDAAVRALENAAKIASNYGRSL
;
A
#
# COMPACT_ATOMS: atom_id res chain seq x y z
N MET A 1 -5.32 -28.93 20.00
CA MET A 1 -5.72 -27.63 19.44
C MET A 1 -6.90 -27.84 18.52
N SER A 2 -7.98 -27.08 18.69
CA SER A 2 -9.14 -27.14 17.80
C SER A 2 -8.83 -26.46 16.46
N GLU A 3 -9.56 -26.82 15.39
CA GLU A 3 -9.45 -26.15 14.08
C GLU A 3 -9.75 -24.65 14.20
N LEU A 4 -10.64 -24.25 15.11
CA LEU A 4 -10.94 -22.86 15.41
C LEU A 4 -9.74 -22.11 16.01
N GLN A 5 -8.98 -22.73 16.91
CA GLN A 5 -7.75 -22.13 17.45
C GLN A 5 -6.68 -21.96 16.36
N LYS A 6 -6.55 -22.93 15.44
CA LYS A 6 -5.64 -22.81 14.29
C LYS A 6 -6.06 -21.66 13.36
N LEU A 7 -7.35 -21.58 13.03
CA LEU A 7 -7.91 -20.51 12.21
C LEU A 7 -7.66 -19.12 12.84
N LYS A 8 -7.92 -18.98 14.14
CA LYS A 8 -7.64 -17.74 14.88
C LYS A 8 -6.17 -17.32 14.77
N GLY A 9 -5.24 -18.25 14.98
CA GLY A 9 -3.81 -17.99 14.81
C GLY A 9 -3.44 -17.54 13.39
N THR A 10 -3.99 -18.20 12.36
CA THR A 10 -3.77 -17.81 10.96
C THR A 10 -4.31 -16.40 10.67
N LEU A 11 -5.50 -16.06 11.17
CA LEU A 11 -6.10 -14.73 10.99
C LEU A 11 -5.28 -13.62 11.65
N GLU A 12 -4.78 -13.87 12.86
CA GLU A 12 -3.91 -12.93 13.58
C GLU A 12 -2.59 -12.72 12.81
N GLN A 13 -1.99 -13.78 12.28
CA GLN A 13 -0.77 -13.69 11.46
C GLN A 13 -1.02 -12.90 10.17
N ILE A 14 -2.13 -13.13 9.48
CA ILE A 14 -2.52 -12.38 8.28
C ILE A 14 -2.71 -10.90 8.64
N ALA A 15 -3.44 -10.61 9.71
CA ALA A 15 -3.68 -9.24 10.14
C ALA A 15 -2.38 -8.49 10.49
N SER A 16 -1.45 -9.17 11.17
CA SER A 16 -0.14 -8.60 11.50
C SER A 16 0.68 -8.33 10.24
N SER A 17 0.76 -9.32 9.34
CA SER A 17 1.51 -9.22 8.07
C SER A 17 0.95 -8.12 7.17
N ALA A 18 -0.38 -8.00 7.10
CA ALA A 18 -1.07 -6.98 6.32
C ALA A 18 -0.81 -5.57 6.89
N LYS A 19 -0.85 -5.38 8.21
CA LYS A 19 -0.48 -4.10 8.85
C LYS A 19 0.97 -3.72 8.59
N GLN A 20 1.89 -4.68 8.76
CA GLN A 20 3.32 -4.44 8.52
C GLN A 20 3.57 -4.04 7.07
N THR A 21 3.03 -4.80 6.12
CA THR A 21 3.17 -4.51 4.69
C THR A 21 2.51 -3.19 4.31
N GLY A 22 1.31 -2.91 4.83
CA GLY A 22 0.62 -1.63 4.63
C GLY A 22 1.43 -0.44 5.16
N GLY A 23 2.04 -0.58 6.34
CA GLY A 23 2.94 0.43 6.91
C GLY A 23 4.18 0.66 6.05
N ASN A 24 4.83 -0.41 5.59
CA ASN A 24 5.99 -0.33 4.69
C ASN A 24 5.63 0.34 3.35
N LEU A 25 4.49 -0.02 2.76
CA LEU A 25 3.99 0.62 1.54
C LEU A 25 3.62 2.08 1.77
N GLY A 26 3.08 2.44 2.94
CA GLY A 26 2.82 3.83 3.31
C GLY A 26 4.10 4.67 3.38
N GLN A 27 5.16 4.13 3.99
CA GLN A 27 6.48 4.78 4.01
C GLN A 27 7.09 4.89 2.62
N PHE A 28 6.97 3.83 1.81
CA PHE A 28 7.41 3.84 0.42
C PHE A 28 6.66 4.91 -0.38
N LYS A 29 5.33 5.03 -0.22
CA LYS A 29 4.50 6.06 -0.88
C LYS A 29 5.01 7.47 -0.60
N ALA A 30 5.37 7.77 0.65
CA ALA A 30 5.89 9.08 1.03
C ALA A 30 7.21 9.40 0.30
N LYS A 31 8.15 8.44 0.28
CA LYS A 31 9.42 8.57 -0.46
C LYS A 31 9.20 8.68 -1.96
N PHE A 32 8.34 7.84 -2.51
CA PHE A 32 7.98 7.82 -3.93
C PHE A 32 7.37 9.16 -4.37
N SER A 33 6.46 9.74 -3.58
CA SER A 33 5.87 11.06 -3.86
C SER A 33 6.92 12.17 -3.83
N SER A 34 7.92 12.09 -2.94
CA SER A 34 9.03 13.04 -2.89
C SER A 34 9.87 12.97 -4.17
N HIS A 35 10.25 11.76 -4.60
CA HIS A 35 10.97 11.54 -5.86
C HIS A 35 10.17 11.97 -7.08
N GLN A 36 8.86 11.71 -7.10
CA GLN A 36 7.98 12.18 -8.16
C GLN A 36 7.98 13.72 -8.25
N GLY A 37 7.96 14.42 -7.11
CA GLY A 37 8.09 15.88 -7.06
C GLY A 37 9.43 16.37 -7.63
N GLN A 38 10.54 15.70 -7.31
CA GLN A 38 11.86 16.00 -7.87
C GLN A 38 11.89 15.81 -9.39
N VAL A 39 11.28 14.72 -9.89
CA VAL A 39 11.15 14.47 -11.34
C VAL A 39 10.31 15.56 -12.01
N GLN A 40 9.18 15.94 -11.41
CA GLN A 40 8.32 17.00 -11.94
C GLN A 40 9.03 18.36 -11.98
N GLN A 41 9.83 18.68 -10.96
CA GLN A 41 10.65 19.90 -10.92
C GLN A 41 11.77 19.87 -11.97
N ALA A 42 12.47 18.74 -12.12
CA ALA A 42 13.55 18.57 -13.09
C ALA A 42 13.05 18.66 -14.54
N ILE A 43 11.85 18.15 -14.81
CA ILE A 43 11.18 18.25 -16.09
C ILE A 43 10.69 19.69 -16.38
N GLY A 44 10.60 20.55 -15.37
CA GLY A 44 10.42 22.00 -15.54
C GLY A 44 9.14 22.42 -16.28
N GLY A 45 8.08 21.59 -16.25
CA GLY A 45 6.86 21.86 -17.03
C GLY A 45 6.98 21.58 -18.53
N SER A 46 8.01 20.84 -18.95
CA SER A 46 8.22 20.45 -20.35
C SER A 46 6.97 19.78 -20.95
N SER A 47 6.59 20.23 -22.15
CA SER A 47 5.43 19.76 -22.90
C SER A 47 5.74 18.53 -23.77
N GLN A 48 6.93 17.93 -23.63
CA GLN A 48 7.29 16.76 -24.41
C GLN A 48 6.45 15.56 -24.00
N ARG A 49 5.98 14.81 -25.00
CA ARG A 49 5.14 13.62 -24.81
C ARG A 49 5.78 12.59 -23.87
N LYS A 50 7.11 12.42 -23.93
CA LYS A 50 7.86 11.49 -23.07
C LYS A 50 7.84 11.89 -21.60
N ASP A 51 7.95 13.19 -21.33
CA ASP A 51 7.90 13.71 -19.96
C ASP A 51 6.51 13.50 -19.34
N GLN A 52 5.46 13.74 -20.14
CA GLN A 52 4.09 13.46 -19.73
C GLN A 52 3.87 11.96 -19.46
N GLU A 53 4.41 11.08 -20.30
CA GLU A 53 4.32 9.62 -20.14
C GLU A 53 4.99 9.14 -18.84
N VAL A 54 6.17 9.68 -18.52
CA VAL A 54 6.86 9.41 -17.25
C VAL A 54 6.00 9.87 -16.07
N LEU A 55 5.53 11.12 -16.07
CA LEU A 55 4.72 11.65 -14.97
C LEU A 55 3.39 10.90 -14.82
N GLN A 56 2.77 10.47 -15.90
CA GLN A 56 1.56 9.63 -15.87
C GLN A 56 1.85 8.27 -15.25
N SER A 57 2.95 7.61 -15.66
CA SER A 57 3.35 6.32 -15.12
C SER A 57 3.64 6.39 -13.61
N LEU A 58 4.35 7.44 -13.17
CA LEU A 58 4.63 7.67 -11.76
C LEU A 58 3.33 7.92 -10.97
N ASN A 59 2.43 8.75 -11.47
CA ASN A 59 1.13 8.99 -10.85
C ASN A 59 0.28 7.73 -10.73
N ALA A 60 0.26 6.89 -11.78
CA ALA A 60 -0.45 5.62 -11.78
C ALA A 60 0.10 4.68 -10.71
N ALA A 61 1.43 4.55 -10.62
CA ALA A 61 2.09 3.75 -9.59
C ALA A 61 1.77 4.26 -8.18
N ALA A 62 1.85 5.58 -7.93
CA ALA A 62 1.51 6.17 -6.63
C ALA A 62 0.08 5.85 -6.19
N LYS A 63 -0.89 5.95 -7.11
CA LYS A 63 -2.29 5.60 -6.84
C LYS A 63 -2.47 4.13 -6.50
N GLN A 64 -1.78 3.23 -7.21
CA GLN A 64 -1.86 1.79 -6.93
C GLN A 64 -1.26 1.44 -5.57
N VAL A 65 -0.15 2.07 -5.18
CA VAL A 65 0.44 1.90 -3.85
C VAL A 65 -0.53 2.38 -2.77
N ASP A 66 -1.17 3.54 -2.94
CA ASP A 66 -2.18 4.04 -2.00
C ASP A 66 -3.37 3.09 -1.87
N ALA A 67 -3.86 2.56 -2.99
CA ALA A 67 -4.94 1.57 -3.00
C ALA A 67 -4.53 0.27 -2.29
N ALA A 68 -3.30 -0.21 -2.51
CA ALA A 68 -2.77 -1.40 -1.87
C ALA A 68 -2.65 -1.22 -0.34
N VAL A 69 -2.17 -0.05 0.13
CA VAL A 69 -2.14 0.27 1.56
C VAL A 69 -3.53 0.15 2.18
N ARG A 70 -4.53 0.83 1.59
CA ARG A 70 -5.91 0.79 2.09
C ARG A 70 -6.51 -0.62 2.08
N ALA A 71 -6.23 -1.38 1.02
CA ALA A 71 -6.70 -2.76 0.90
C ALA A 71 -6.13 -3.65 2.01
N LEU A 72 -4.83 -3.52 2.31
CA LEU A 72 -4.17 -4.25 3.39
C LEU A 72 -4.67 -3.83 4.78
N GLU A 73 -4.89 -2.53 5.00
CA GLU A 73 -5.47 -2.03 6.26
C GLU A 73 -6.87 -2.60 6.49
N ASN A 74 -7.71 -2.61 5.45
CA ASN A 74 -9.05 -3.18 5.52
C ASN A 74 -9.02 -4.70 5.77
N ALA A 75 -8.17 -5.43 5.04
CA ALA A 75 -8.00 -6.87 5.23
C ALA A 75 -7.54 -7.19 6.67
N ALA A 76 -6.58 -6.44 7.20
CA ALA A 76 -6.12 -6.61 8.57
C ALA A 76 -7.22 -6.35 9.60
N LYS A 77 -8.05 -5.31 9.37
CA LYS A 77 -9.18 -4.98 10.22
C LYS A 77 -10.21 -6.10 10.24
N ILE A 78 -10.61 -6.61 9.07
CA ILE A 78 -11.59 -7.69 8.92
C ILE A 78 -11.06 -8.97 9.58
N ALA A 79 -9.82 -9.37 9.27
CA ALA A 79 -9.20 -10.56 9.84
C ALA A 79 -9.09 -10.47 11.38
N SER A 80 -8.69 -9.31 11.91
CA SER A 80 -8.61 -9.09 13.37
C SER A 80 -9.99 -9.16 14.03
N ASN A 81 -11.01 -8.56 13.41
CA ASN A 81 -12.37 -8.55 13.96
C ASN A 81 -12.97 -9.96 13.98
N TYR A 82 -12.80 -10.70 12.89
CA TYR A 82 -13.27 -12.08 12.81
C TYR A 82 -12.54 -12.99 13.81
N GLY A 83 -11.23 -12.87 13.93
CA GLY A 83 -10.45 -13.62 14.94
C GLY A 83 -10.85 -13.32 16.38
N ARG A 84 -11.36 -12.12 16.68
CA ARG A 84 -11.91 -11.75 18.00
C ARG A 84 -13.31 -12.30 18.26
N SER A 85 -14.11 -12.54 17.22
CA SER A 85 -15.43 -13.15 17.34
C SER A 85 -15.41 -14.68 17.44
N LEU A 86 -14.25 -15.30 17.22
CA LEU A 86 -13.97 -16.74 17.41
C LEU A 86 -13.47 -17.03 18.83
#